data_AF-A0A4R9H7B9-F1
#
_entry.id   AF-A0A4R9H7B9-F1
#
_cell.length_a   1.000
_cell.length_b   1.000
_cell.length_c   1.000
_cell.angle_alpha   90.00
_cell.angle_beta   90.00
_cell.angle_gamma   90.00
#
_symmetry.space_group_name_H-M   'P 1'
#
loop_
_entity.id
_entity.type
_entity.pdbx_description
1 polymer ?
#
loop_
_entity_poly.entity_id
_entity_poly.type
_entity_poly.pdbx_seq_one_letter_code
_entity_poly.pdbx_strand_id
1 'polypeptide(L)'
;MDIFQFSYHSIGYISGTIFTVFLIASLLKLKSKTKHAWILISYLLFVLFLNFGFLIRTSLFLPSLSKPACFLIALYTSFSNLVLLYFIYSFFGIESKKESKISLFIIFSAGMFGFLFYVLKNINSEVSYNFSIQMFEFQEPESTAPMGSIHFLTFIWVLIVILRQYIKIRKELKHESDAGLRLEKGRTVRMSRNFGLAILLHALFSLTYTFYGWGYLSFSNFQLILTSVTSLQLFLYTVLYLNYFPEPSSFMIKIVGASLATVLILLCVVARISFVLIERHYDEARKKEIENLRENLKLGRGHILPKDVLYLISSSDQSNTSRSDSSDGNDIGSISKRMYRTLSLPENKPVYIIWYTFNSEGRIYEIGYPYESYSKMIHSIVSVIALILLSSSIFLILALPYLIHKGLRDLQTYRSIL
;
A
#
# COMPACT_ATOMS: atom_id res chain seq x y z
N MET A 1 4.64 21.18 13.60
CA MET A 1 4.41 20.13 12.59
C MET A 1 3.89 20.70 11.28
N ASP A 2 4.58 20.37 10.20
CA ASP A 2 4.22 20.74 8.83
C ASP A 2 3.01 19.93 8.35
N ILE A 3 2.20 20.55 7.50
CA ILE A 3 1.02 19.91 6.86
C ILE A 3 1.46 18.70 6.03
N PHE A 4 2.59 18.83 5.35
CA PHE A 4 3.16 17.80 4.49
C PHE A 4 4.24 17.04 5.25
N GLN A 5 3.97 15.77 5.54
CA GLN A 5 4.86 14.92 6.30
C GLN A 5 4.72 13.49 5.81
N PHE A 6 5.64 13.07 4.94
CA PHE A 6 5.71 11.70 4.49
C PHE A 6 6.05 10.74 5.62
N SER A 7 5.21 9.71 5.79
CA SER A 7 5.57 8.48 6.48
C SER A 7 6.28 7.52 5.53
N TYR A 8 6.94 6.50 6.07
CA TYR A 8 7.63 5.49 5.27
C TYR A 8 6.69 4.72 4.33
N HIS A 9 5.41 4.57 4.69
CA HIS A 9 4.40 3.92 3.85
C HIS A 9 4.09 4.73 2.58
N SER A 10 4.33 6.04 2.59
CA SER A 10 4.05 6.92 1.44
C SER A 10 4.72 6.45 0.16
N ILE A 11 5.94 5.92 0.24
CA ILE A 11 6.73 5.50 -0.92
C ILE A 11 5.99 4.44 -1.75
N GLY A 12 5.42 3.43 -1.08
CA GLY A 12 4.65 2.38 -1.74
C GLY A 12 3.42 2.95 -2.46
N TYR A 13 2.74 3.90 -1.84
CA TYR A 13 1.54 4.53 -2.41
C TYR A 13 1.85 5.58 -3.48
N ILE A 14 2.97 6.30 -3.41
CA ILE A 14 3.48 7.16 -4.49
C ILE A 14 3.72 6.30 -5.72
N SER A 15 4.48 5.20 -5.55
CA SER A 15 4.79 4.24 -6.59
C SER A 15 3.52 3.66 -7.25
N GLY A 16 2.61 3.14 -6.43
CA GLY A 16 1.32 2.60 -6.90
C GLY A 16 0.45 3.65 -7.61
N THR A 17 0.43 4.89 -7.12
CA THR A 17 -0.31 6.01 -7.72
C THR A 17 0.26 6.38 -9.08
N ILE A 18 1.58 6.62 -9.18
CA ILE A 18 2.27 6.94 -10.44
C ILE A 18 1.99 5.85 -11.48
N PHE A 19 2.14 4.58 -11.09
CA PHE A 19 1.97 3.49 -12.02
C PHE A 19 0.52 3.34 -12.49
N THR A 20 -0.44 3.50 -11.59
CA THR A 20 -1.87 3.44 -11.93
C THR A 20 -2.28 4.60 -12.84
N VAL A 21 -1.81 5.82 -12.56
CA VAL A 21 -2.01 6.99 -13.43
C VAL A 21 -1.41 6.75 -14.81
N PHE A 22 -0.20 6.19 -14.88
CA PHE A 22 0.44 5.83 -16.15
C PHE A 22 -0.40 4.83 -16.95
N LEU A 23 -0.93 3.78 -16.32
CA LEU A 23 -1.77 2.78 -16.98
C LEU A 23 -3.09 3.40 -17.49
N ILE A 24 -3.77 4.19 -16.65
CA ILE A 24 -4.99 4.91 -17.05
C ILE A 24 -4.71 5.82 -18.24
N ALA A 25 -3.66 6.65 -18.17
CA ALA A 25 -3.29 7.56 -19.25
C ALA A 25 -2.92 6.80 -20.54
N SER A 26 -2.24 5.66 -20.42
CA SER A 26 -1.86 4.82 -21.56
C SER A 26 -3.10 4.22 -22.25
N LEU A 27 -4.05 3.70 -21.47
CA LEU A 27 -5.32 3.19 -22.01
C LEU A 27 -6.18 4.32 -22.61
N LEU A 28 -6.20 5.50 -21.97
CA LEU A 28 -6.92 6.66 -22.49
C LEU A 28 -6.36 7.18 -23.82
N LYS A 29 -5.08 6.94 -24.12
CA LYS A 29 -4.45 7.32 -25.41
C LYS A 29 -4.75 6.37 -26.56
N LEU A 30 -5.38 5.21 -26.33
CA LEU A 30 -5.75 4.30 -27.42
C LEU A 30 -6.81 4.94 -28.33
N LYS A 31 -6.58 4.93 -29.66
CA LYS A 31 -7.47 5.56 -30.65
C LYS A 31 -8.83 4.85 -30.78
N SER A 32 -8.85 3.51 -30.69
CA SER A 32 -10.04 2.67 -30.88
C SER A 32 -10.28 1.80 -29.63
N LYS A 33 -10.67 2.43 -28.52
CA LYS A 33 -10.90 1.74 -27.24
C LYS A 33 -12.05 0.76 -27.37
N THR A 34 -11.79 -0.51 -27.07
CA THR A 34 -12.87 -1.50 -26.94
C THR A 34 -13.67 -1.23 -25.67
N LYS A 35 -14.85 -1.87 -25.57
CA LYS A 35 -15.63 -1.89 -24.33
C LYS A 35 -14.80 -2.41 -23.14
N HIS A 36 -13.93 -3.39 -23.36
CA HIS A 36 -13.08 -3.98 -22.33
C HIS A 36 -12.05 -2.97 -21.79
N ALA A 37 -11.48 -2.13 -22.66
CA ALA A 37 -10.57 -1.07 -22.24
C ALA A 37 -11.26 -0.06 -21.30
N TRP A 38 -12.49 0.33 -21.60
CA TRP A 38 -13.26 1.24 -20.72
C TRP A 38 -13.55 0.63 -19.35
N ILE A 39 -13.90 -0.67 -19.31
CA ILE A 39 -14.12 -1.37 -18.04
C ILE A 39 -12.81 -1.46 -17.25
N LEU A 40 -11.69 -1.74 -17.93
CA LEU A 40 -10.37 -1.80 -17.29
C LEU A 40 -9.94 -0.42 -16.75
N ILE A 41 -10.19 0.67 -17.47
CA ILE A 41 -9.96 2.03 -16.99
C ILE A 41 -10.78 2.29 -15.73
N SER A 42 -12.05 1.89 -15.71
CA SER A 42 -12.91 2.01 -14.52
C SER A 42 -12.35 1.21 -13.33
N TYR A 43 -11.89 -0.02 -13.56
CA TYR A 43 -11.24 -0.81 -12.51
C TYR A 43 -9.97 -0.13 -11.98
N LEU A 44 -9.11 0.37 -12.87
CA LEU A 44 -7.90 1.10 -12.49
C LEU A 44 -8.20 2.41 -11.76
N LEU A 45 -9.34 3.05 -12.02
CA LEU A 45 -9.79 4.22 -11.26
C LEU A 45 -10.08 3.86 -9.80
N PHE A 46 -10.71 2.71 -9.53
CA PHE A 46 -10.85 2.22 -8.16
C PHE A 46 -9.49 1.89 -7.53
N VAL A 47 -8.56 1.29 -8.27
CA VAL A 47 -7.19 1.07 -7.77
C VAL A 47 -6.49 2.41 -7.47
N LEU A 48 -6.76 3.45 -8.26
CA LEU A 48 -6.27 4.80 -7.99
C LEU A 48 -6.88 5.36 -6.71
N PHE A 49 -8.18 5.14 -6.44
CA PHE A 49 -8.82 5.54 -5.19
C PHE A 49 -8.15 4.90 -3.96
N LEU A 50 -7.82 3.61 -4.03
CA LEU A 50 -7.04 2.92 -3.00
C LEU A 50 -5.68 3.59 -2.78
N ASN A 51 -4.88 3.71 -3.84
CA ASN A 51 -3.51 4.20 -3.75
C ASN A 51 -3.47 5.67 -3.32
N PHE A 52 -4.35 6.50 -3.87
CA PHE A 52 -4.42 7.93 -3.58
C PHE A 52 -4.98 8.21 -2.19
N GLY A 53 -5.99 7.45 -1.73
CA GLY A 53 -6.50 7.58 -0.37
C GLY A 53 -5.41 7.26 0.66
N PHE A 54 -4.65 6.19 0.48
CA PHE A 54 -3.52 5.90 1.36
C PHE A 54 -2.38 6.90 1.22
N LEU A 55 -2.11 7.40 0.00
CA LEU A 55 -1.11 8.44 -0.22
C LEU A 55 -1.43 9.71 0.58
N ILE A 56 -2.69 10.15 0.59
CA ILE A 56 -3.16 11.28 1.40
C ILE A 56 -2.88 11.02 2.88
N ARG A 57 -3.29 9.84 3.40
CA ARG A 57 -3.13 9.50 4.83
C ARG A 57 -1.68 9.39 5.27
N THR A 58 -0.80 8.96 4.37
CA THR A 58 0.62 8.74 4.67
C THR A 58 1.48 9.97 4.41
N SER A 59 1.01 10.92 3.59
CA SER A 59 1.79 12.11 3.21
C SER A 59 1.33 13.40 3.91
N LEU A 60 0.10 13.45 4.43
CA LEU A 60 -0.47 14.65 5.05
C LEU A 60 -0.73 14.43 6.53
N PHE A 61 -0.14 15.29 7.37
CA PHE A 61 -0.34 15.28 8.81
C PHE A 61 -1.60 16.06 9.20
N LEU A 62 -2.76 15.66 8.66
CA LEU A 62 -4.05 16.31 8.93
C LEU A 62 -5.12 15.31 9.39
N PRO A 63 -5.61 15.42 10.64
CA PRO A 63 -6.70 14.58 11.14
C PRO A 63 -7.97 14.68 10.29
N SER A 64 -8.28 15.87 9.76
CA SER A 64 -9.49 16.14 8.97
C SER A 64 -9.55 15.40 7.64
N LEU A 65 -8.40 15.02 7.07
CA LEU A 65 -8.33 14.28 5.80
C LEU A 65 -8.37 12.76 5.99
N SER A 66 -8.21 12.27 7.22
CA SER A 66 -8.18 10.82 7.51
C SER A 66 -9.47 10.12 7.07
N LYS A 67 -10.64 10.65 7.46
CA LYS A 67 -11.96 10.08 7.14
C LYS A 67 -12.27 10.11 5.63
N PRO A 68 -12.20 11.25 4.92
CA PRO A 68 -12.44 11.27 3.47
C PRO A 68 -11.52 10.31 2.70
N ALA A 69 -10.24 10.25 3.07
CA ALA A 69 -9.28 9.36 2.42
C ALA A 69 -9.58 7.87 2.68
N CYS A 70 -10.01 7.51 3.89
CA CYS A 70 -10.49 6.17 4.20
C CYS A 70 -11.79 5.81 3.47
N PHE A 71 -12.74 6.73 3.33
CA PHE A 71 -13.96 6.49 2.55
C PHE A 71 -13.65 6.29 1.07
N LEU A 72 -12.64 6.97 0.55
CA LEU A 72 -12.12 6.74 -0.80
C LEU A 72 -11.53 5.32 -0.94
N ILE A 73 -10.77 4.86 0.06
CA ILE A 73 -10.26 3.47 0.12
C ILE A 73 -11.42 2.47 0.18
N ALA A 74 -12.45 2.75 0.98
CA ALA A 74 -13.62 1.88 1.12
C ALA A 74 -14.37 1.71 -0.22
N LEU A 75 -14.41 2.73 -1.07
CA LEU A 75 -14.99 2.61 -2.42
C LEU A 75 -14.26 1.54 -3.26
N TYR A 76 -12.92 1.47 -3.18
CA TYR A 76 -12.17 0.40 -3.83
C TYR A 76 -12.58 -0.97 -3.28
N THR A 77 -12.56 -1.14 -1.97
CA THR A 77 -12.81 -2.45 -1.36
C THR A 77 -14.23 -2.95 -1.64
N SER A 78 -15.22 -2.04 -1.63
CA SER A 78 -16.62 -2.39 -1.86
C SER A 78 -16.98 -2.62 -3.33
N PHE A 79 -16.38 -1.89 -4.27
CA PHE A 79 -16.88 -1.86 -5.65
C PHE A 79 -15.89 -2.30 -6.73
N SER A 80 -14.58 -2.40 -6.46
CA SER A 80 -13.61 -2.80 -7.48
C SER A 80 -13.88 -4.21 -8.04
N ASN A 81 -14.31 -5.15 -7.21
CA ASN A 81 -14.62 -6.52 -7.61
C ASN A 81 -15.89 -6.62 -8.47
N LEU A 82 -16.83 -5.67 -8.34
CA LEU A 82 -17.97 -5.56 -9.25
C LEU A 82 -17.50 -5.25 -10.67
N VAL A 83 -16.59 -4.28 -10.81
CA VAL A 83 -16.03 -3.88 -12.11
C VAL A 83 -15.16 -5.00 -12.69
N LEU A 84 -14.36 -5.66 -11.87
CA LEU A 84 -13.54 -6.80 -12.28
C LEU A 84 -14.41 -7.99 -12.75
N LEU A 85 -15.50 -8.29 -12.05
CA LEU A 85 -16.42 -9.33 -12.47
C LEU A 85 -17.11 -8.97 -13.80
N TYR A 86 -17.54 -7.70 -13.95
CA TYR A 86 -18.10 -7.22 -15.21
C TYR A 86 -17.10 -7.34 -16.36
N PHE A 87 -15.83 -7.00 -16.09
CA PHE A 87 -14.75 -7.18 -17.04
C PHE A 87 -14.65 -8.63 -17.49
N ILE A 88 -14.65 -9.60 -16.56
CA ILE A 88 -14.51 -11.04 -16.86
C ILE A 88 -15.69 -11.56 -17.68
N TYR A 89 -16.94 -11.25 -17.29
CA TYR A 89 -18.12 -11.65 -18.05
C TYR A 89 -18.09 -11.09 -19.46
N SER A 90 -17.72 -9.82 -19.60
CA SER A 90 -17.65 -9.18 -20.92
C SER A 90 -16.51 -9.74 -21.75
N PHE A 91 -15.32 -9.88 -21.17
CA PHE A 91 -14.09 -10.22 -21.87
C PHE A 91 -14.08 -11.67 -22.39
N PHE A 92 -14.57 -12.62 -21.60
CA PHE A 92 -14.67 -14.01 -22.02
C PHE A 92 -15.96 -14.35 -22.78
N GLY A 93 -16.81 -13.35 -23.06
CA GLY A 93 -18.05 -13.55 -23.82
C GLY A 93 -19.00 -14.56 -23.17
N ILE A 94 -19.08 -14.61 -21.84
CA ILE A 94 -19.90 -15.60 -21.14
C ILE A 94 -21.38 -15.32 -21.43
N GLU A 95 -22.02 -16.22 -22.18
CA GLU A 95 -23.32 -16.01 -22.85
C GLU A 95 -24.53 -15.87 -21.90
N SER A 96 -24.41 -16.22 -20.63
CA SER A 96 -25.51 -16.17 -19.65
C SER A 96 -25.78 -14.73 -19.17
N LYS A 97 -26.40 -13.91 -20.03
CA LYS A 97 -26.80 -12.51 -19.72
C LYS A 97 -27.58 -12.39 -18.40
N LYS A 98 -28.40 -13.40 -18.05
CA LYS A 98 -29.16 -13.44 -16.79
C LYS A 98 -28.24 -13.64 -15.57
N GLU A 99 -27.33 -14.60 -15.63
CA GLU A 99 -26.39 -14.91 -14.55
C GLU A 99 -25.48 -13.72 -14.24
N SER A 100 -24.94 -13.08 -15.30
CA SER A 100 -24.09 -11.90 -15.14
C SER A 100 -24.83 -10.77 -14.44
N LYS A 101 -26.06 -10.44 -14.87
CA LYS A 101 -26.88 -9.39 -14.23
C LYS A 101 -27.18 -9.69 -12.76
N ILE A 102 -27.58 -10.92 -12.45
CA ILE A 102 -27.87 -11.35 -11.06
C ILE A 102 -26.61 -11.26 -10.21
N SER A 103 -25.47 -11.79 -10.70
CA SER A 103 -24.20 -11.76 -9.96
C SER A 103 -23.73 -10.34 -9.70
N LEU A 104 -23.82 -9.44 -10.69
CA LEU A 104 -23.48 -8.03 -10.52
C LEU A 104 -24.39 -7.34 -9.52
N PHE A 105 -25.69 -7.63 -9.55
CA PHE A 105 -26.64 -7.07 -8.58
C PHE A 105 -26.35 -7.54 -7.14
N ILE A 106 -26.06 -8.82 -6.95
CA ILE A 106 -25.68 -9.38 -5.64
C ILE A 106 -24.40 -8.73 -5.12
N ILE A 107 -23.35 -8.66 -5.95
CA ILE A 107 -22.07 -8.05 -5.54
C ILE A 107 -22.23 -6.56 -5.27
N PHE A 108 -23.01 -5.83 -6.08
CA PHE A 108 -23.29 -4.42 -5.84
C PHE A 108 -24.01 -4.22 -4.51
N SER A 109 -25.02 -5.05 -4.22
CA SER A 109 -25.79 -4.97 -2.96
C SER A 109 -24.91 -5.29 -1.75
N ALA A 110 -24.06 -6.31 -1.85
CA ALA A 110 -23.09 -6.65 -0.80
C ALA A 110 -22.05 -5.53 -0.61
N GLY A 111 -21.50 -4.98 -1.68
CA GLY A 111 -20.56 -3.86 -1.64
C GLY A 111 -21.18 -2.60 -1.02
N MET A 112 -22.43 -2.28 -1.38
CA MET A 112 -23.19 -1.18 -0.81
C MET A 112 -23.42 -1.39 0.69
N PHE A 113 -23.83 -2.59 1.10
CA PHE A 113 -23.98 -2.94 2.51
C PHE A 113 -22.65 -2.75 3.28
N GLY A 114 -21.55 -3.31 2.77
CA GLY A 114 -20.24 -3.18 3.40
C GLY A 114 -19.76 -1.73 3.49
N PHE A 115 -19.98 -0.93 2.44
CA PHE A 115 -19.63 0.49 2.42
C PHE A 115 -20.45 1.30 3.43
N LEU A 116 -21.79 1.15 3.40
CA LEU A 116 -22.68 1.87 4.32
C LEU A 116 -22.41 1.48 5.77
N PHE A 117 -22.22 0.19 6.05
CA PHE A 117 -21.85 -0.28 7.38
C PHE A 117 -20.57 0.42 7.88
N TYR A 118 -19.51 0.42 7.05
CA TYR A 118 -18.24 1.04 7.40
C TYR A 118 -18.36 2.55 7.63
N VAL A 119 -19.07 3.27 6.76
CA VAL A 119 -19.28 4.73 6.89
C VAL A 119 -20.09 5.05 8.14
N LEU A 120 -21.24 4.40 8.35
CA LEU A 120 -22.12 4.66 9.49
C LEU A 120 -21.44 4.37 10.83
N LYS A 121 -20.64 3.30 10.90
CA LYS A 121 -19.91 2.95 12.13
C LYS A 121 -18.79 3.94 12.46
N ASN A 122 -18.21 4.60 11.45
CA ASN A 122 -16.99 5.41 11.63
C ASN A 122 -17.15 6.92 11.44
N ILE A 123 -18.30 7.40 10.96
CA ILE A 123 -18.49 8.83 10.67
C ILE A 123 -18.28 9.71 11.91
N ASN A 124 -18.66 9.21 13.09
CA ASN A 124 -18.56 9.90 14.37
C ASN A 124 -17.36 9.46 15.22
N SER A 125 -16.53 8.52 14.76
CA SER A 125 -15.38 8.04 15.53
C SER A 125 -14.32 9.12 15.71
N GLU A 126 -13.66 9.15 16.87
CA GLU A 126 -12.55 10.04 17.13
C GLU A 126 -11.32 9.66 16.31
N VAL A 127 -10.60 10.67 15.82
CA VAL A 127 -9.37 10.47 15.05
C VAL A 127 -8.19 10.54 16.02
N SER A 128 -7.43 9.46 16.11
CA SER A 128 -6.21 9.36 16.91
C SER A 128 -5.00 9.16 15.99
N TYR A 129 -3.81 9.53 16.46
CA TYR A 129 -2.58 9.27 15.72
C TYR A 129 -1.99 7.93 16.14
N ASN A 130 -1.82 7.01 15.19
CA ASN A 130 -1.21 5.72 15.46
C ASN A 130 0.27 5.76 15.09
N PHE A 131 1.12 5.78 16.11
CA PHE A 131 2.57 5.90 15.99
C PHE A 131 3.24 4.73 15.26
N SER A 132 2.67 3.53 15.37
CA SER A 132 3.22 2.31 14.76
C SER A 132 3.12 2.31 13.23
N ILE A 133 2.17 3.06 12.69
CA ILE A 133 1.90 3.19 11.25
C ILE A 133 2.11 4.61 10.74
N GLN A 134 2.40 5.56 11.64
CA GLN A 134 2.65 6.96 11.37
C GLN A 134 1.54 7.63 10.54
N MET A 135 0.29 7.37 10.90
CA MET A 135 -0.88 8.00 10.27
C MET A 135 -2.03 8.13 11.25
N PHE A 136 -2.96 9.03 10.93
CA PHE A 136 -4.21 9.18 11.66
C PHE A 136 -5.16 8.01 11.39
N GLU A 137 -5.72 7.44 12.44
CA GLU A 137 -6.64 6.30 12.44
C GLU A 137 -7.86 6.62 13.32
N PHE A 138 -9.02 6.14 12.92
CA PHE A 138 -10.30 6.33 13.63
C PHE A 138 -11.14 5.06 13.66
N GLN A 139 -10.63 3.99 13.05
CA GLN A 139 -11.38 2.79 12.74
C GLN A 139 -10.88 1.65 13.62
N GLU A 140 -11.83 0.87 14.11
CA GLU A 140 -11.52 -0.39 14.79
C GLU A 140 -11.53 -1.54 13.77
N PRO A 141 -10.74 -2.60 14.00
CA PRO A 141 -10.76 -3.81 13.18
C PRO A 141 -12.17 -4.29 12.82
N GLU A 142 -13.04 -4.39 13.82
CA GLU A 142 -14.42 -4.87 13.69
C GLU A 142 -15.24 -4.05 12.69
N SER A 143 -15.01 -2.72 12.65
CA SER A 143 -15.72 -1.83 11.73
C SER A 143 -15.39 -2.10 10.26
N THR A 144 -14.22 -2.69 9.98
CA THR A 144 -13.75 -3.02 8.63
C THR A 144 -14.05 -4.47 8.22
N ALA A 145 -14.41 -5.35 9.18
CA ALA A 145 -14.55 -6.78 8.97
C ALA A 145 -15.57 -7.16 7.89
N PRO A 146 -16.78 -6.57 7.82
CA PRO A 146 -17.74 -6.92 6.77
C PRO A 146 -17.21 -6.56 5.38
N MET A 147 -16.61 -5.39 5.23
CA MET A 147 -16.07 -4.92 3.95
C MET A 147 -14.91 -5.80 3.47
N GLY A 148 -13.96 -6.14 4.35
CA GLY A 148 -12.85 -7.05 4.02
C GLY A 148 -13.34 -8.46 3.65
N SER A 149 -14.30 -9.00 4.41
CA SER A 149 -14.88 -10.32 4.16
C SER A 149 -15.63 -10.38 2.83
N ILE A 150 -16.44 -9.37 2.52
CA ILE A 150 -17.17 -9.26 1.25
C ILE A 150 -16.17 -9.15 0.09
N HIS A 151 -15.12 -8.35 0.24
CA HIS A 151 -14.07 -8.22 -0.78
C HIS A 151 -13.38 -9.57 -1.06
N PHE A 152 -13.04 -10.32 -0.02
CA PHE A 152 -12.45 -11.65 -0.17
C PHE A 152 -13.42 -12.64 -0.84
N LEU A 153 -14.66 -12.76 -0.34
CA LEU A 153 -15.66 -13.68 -0.88
C LEU A 153 -16.00 -13.37 -2.35
N THR A 154 -16.03 -12.10 -2.72
CA THR A 154 -16.25 -11.71 -4.12
C THR A 154 -15.08 -12.09 -5.02
N PHE A 155 -13.82 -12.10 -4.54
CA PHE A 155 -12.72 -12.70 -5.30
C PHE A 155 -12.87 -14.20 -5.48
N ILE A 156 -13.31 -14.93 -4.46
CA ILE A 156 -13.60 -16.36 -4.58
C ILE A 156 -14.68 -16.60 -5.64
N TRP A 157 -15.74 -15.79 -5.65
CA TRP A 157 -16.76 -15.83 -6.70
C TRP A 157 -16.18 -15.60 -8.10
N VAL A 158 -15.34 -14.56 -8.25
CA VAL A 158 -14.66 -14.27 -9.51
C VAL A 158 -13.79 -15.44 -9.98
N LEU A 159 -13.08 -16.10 -9.07
CA LEU A 159 -12.28 -17.30 -9.38
C LEU A 159 -13.14 -18.46 -9.85
N ILE A 160 -14.30 -18.68 -9.24
CA ILE A 160 -15.26 -19.72 -9.66
C ILE A 160 -15.74 -19.44 -11.09
N VAL A 161 -16.05 -18.18 -11.42
CA VAL A 161 -16.48 -17.79 -12.78
C VAL A 161 -15.37 -18.06 -13.79
N ILE A 162 -14.12 -17.69 -13.50
CA ILE A 162 -12.98 -17.98 -14.38
C ILE A 162 -12.75 -19.49 -14.52
N LEU A 163 -12.82 -20.25 -13.43
CA LEU A 163 -12.61 -21.69 -13.45
C LEU A 163 -13.67 -22.40 -14.29
N ARG A 164 -14.94 -22.01 -14.15
CA ARG A 164 -16.04 -22.52 -15.00
C ARG A 164 -15.77 -22.24 -16.48
N GLN A 165 -15.34 -21.01 -16.80
CA GLN A 165 -15.00 -20.64 -18.17
C GLN A 165 -13.79 -21.41 -18.71
N TYR A 166 -12.75 -21.57 -17.90
CA TYR A 166 -11.57 -22.37 -18.22
C TYR A 166 -11.95 -23.82 -18.56
N ILE A 167 -12.79 -24.45 -17.74
CA ILE A 167 -13.26 -25.82 -17.96
C ILE A 167 -14.10 -25.91 -19.25
N LYS A 168 -15.01 -24.95 -19.49
CA LYS A 168 -15.84 -24.89 -20.71
C LYS A 168 -14.96 -24.83 -21.97
N ILE A 169 -14.07 -23.84 -22.07
CA ILE A 169 -13.20 -23.64 -23.24
C ILE A 169 -12.27 -24.85 -23.42
N ARG A 170 -11.74 -25.42 -22.33
CA ARG A 170 -10.85 -26.59 -22.41
C ARG A 170 -11.57 -27.83 -22.95
N LYS A 171 -12.86 -28.01 -22.65
CA LYS A 171 -13.68 -29.10 -23.22
C LYS A 171 -13.90 -28.86 -24.72
N GLU A 172 -14.27 -27.65 -25.11
CA GLU A 172 -14.45 -27.28 -26.53
C GLU A 172 -13.16 -27.46 -27.35
N LEU A 173 -12.00 -27.10 -26.77
CA LEU A 173 -10.70 -27.25 -27.41
C LEU A 173 -10.34 -28.71 -27.73
N LYS A 174 -10.86 -29.69 -26.98
CA LYS A 174 -10.61 -31.12 -27.24
C LYS A 174 -11.41 -31.63 -28.44
N HIS A 175 -12.54 -31.02 -28.75
CA HIS A 175 -13.42 -31.41 -29.84
C HIS A 175 -13.22 -30.58 -31.11
N GLU A 176 -12.40 -29.53 -31.05
CA GLU A 176 -12.14 -28.65 -32.19
C GLU A 176 -11.15 -29.28 -33.18
N SER A 177 -11.61 -29.53 -34.41
CA SER A 177 -10.79 -30.07 -35.50
C SER A 177 -10.06 -28.99 -36.30
N ASP A 178 -10.60 -27.77 -36.34
CA ASP A 178 -10.00 -26.65 -37.07
C ASP A 178 -8.73 -26.14 -36.36
N ALA A 179 -7.61 -26.11 -37.09
CA ALA A 179 -6.32 -25.73 -36.53
C ALA A 179 -6.25 -24.26 -36.08
N GLY A 180 -6.94 -23.36 -36.79
CA GLY A 180 -7.00 -21.93 -36.47
C GLY A 180 -7.80 -21.66 -35.21
N LEU A 181 -9.02 -22.21 -35.14
CA LEU A 181 -9.88 -22.12 -33.96
C LEU A 181 -9.24 -22.79 -32.74
N ARG A 182 -8.51 -23.90 -32.94
CA ARG A 182 -7.75 -24.57 -31.89
C ARG A 182 -6.64 -23.68 -31.33
N LEU A 183 -5.92 -22.93 -32.18
CA LEU A 183 -4.89 -21.99 -31.75
C LEU A 183 -5.49 -20.84 -30.94
N GLU A 184 -6.61 -20.27 -31.42
CA GLU A 184 -7.32 -19.18 -30.74
C GLU A 184 -7.86 -19.62 -29.37
N LYS A 185 -8.61 -20.73 -29.31
CA LYS A 185 -9.09 -21.32 -28.06
C LYS A 185 -7.93 -21.66 -27.13
N GLY A 186 -6.82 -22.17 -27.65
CA GLY A 186 -5.59 -22.44 -26.88
C GLY A 186 -4.97 -21.18 -26.27
N ARG A 187 -5.02 -20.03 -26.97
CA ARG A 187 -4.63 -18.72 -26.42
C ARG A 187 -5.57 -18.29 -25.30
N THR A 188 -6.88 -18.43 -25.49
CA THR A 188 -7.89 -18.06 -24.47
C THR A 188 -7.80 -18.92 -23.21
N VAL A 189 -7.51 -20.22 -23.34
CA VAL A 189 -7.26 -21.11 -22.19
C VAL A 189 -6.03 -20.66 -21.39
N ARG A 190 -4.92 -20.35 -22.06
CA ARG A 190 -3.70 -19.84 -21.40
C ARG A 190 -3.97 -18.50 -20.71
N MET A 191 -4.71 -17.61 -21.37
CA MET A 191 -5.10 -16.33 -20.80
C MET A 191 -5.97 -16.51 -19.55
N SER A 192 -7.03 -17.31 -19.63
CA SER A 192 -7.94 -17.59 -18.52
C SER A 192 -7.19 -18.18 -17.32
N ARG A 193 -6.28 -19.12 -17.56
CA ARG A 193 -5.40 -19.69 -16.51
C ARG A 193 -4.55 -18.62 -15.84
N ASN A 194 -3.84 -17.81 -16.63
CA ASN A 194 -2.91 -16.82 -16.08
C ASN A 194 -3.65 -15.67 -15.37
N PHE A 195 -4.81 -15.26 -15.89
CA PHE A 195 -5.69 -14.31 -15.22
C PHE A 195 -6.26 -14.88 -13.91
N GLY A 196 -6.69 -16.15 -13.93
CA GLY A 196 -7.11 -16.87 -12.73
C GLY A 196 -6.02 -16.96 -11.66
N LEU A 197 -4.77 -17.21 -12.05
CA LEU A 197 -3.62 -17.21 -11.12
C LEU A 197 -3.37 -15.82 -10.52
N ALA A 198 -3.45 -14.75 -11.32
CA ALA A 198 -3.29 -13.38 -10.81
C ALA A 198 -4.42 -12.99 -9.84
N ILE A 199 -5.66 -13.40 -10.12
CA ILE A 199 -6.78 -13.18 -9.21
C ILE A 199 -6.65 -14.05 -7.96
N LEU A 200 -6.16 -15.28 -8.06
CA LEU A 200 -5.95 -16.15 -6.91
C LEU A 200 -4.95 -15.51 -5.95
N LEU A 201 -3.85 -15.01 -6.49
CA LEU A 201 -2.86 -14.27 -5.73
C LEU A 201 -3.49 -13.05 -5.03
N HIS A 202 -4.31 -12.28 -5.76
CA HIS A 202 -5.03 -11.14 -5.18
C HIS A 202 -6.04 -11.58 -4.09
N ALA A 203 -6.74 -12.70 -4.27
CA ALA A 203 -7.66 -13.25 -3.28
C ALA A 203 -6.92 -13.63 -1.99
N LEU A 204 -5.76 -14.29 -2.09
CA LEU A 204 -4.91 -14.61 -0.95
C LEU A 204 -4.46 -13.36 -0.20
N PHE A 205 -4.25 -12.26 -0.91
CA PHE A 205 -3.91 -10.99 -0.25
C PHE A 205 -5.13 -10.29 0.34
N SER A 206 -6.28 -10.36 -0.31
CA SER A 206 -7.54 -9.89 0.27
C SER A 206 -7.89 -10.63 1.56
N LEU A 207 -7.46 -11.88 1.73
CA LEU A 207 -7.60 -12.62 2.99
C LEU A 207 -6.88 -11.92 4.15
N THR A 208 -5.77 -11.24 3.90
CA THR A 208 -5.06 -10.48 4.93
C THR A 208 -5.88 -9.28 5.42
N TYR A 209 -6.73 -8.72 4.57
CA TYR A 209 -7.69 -7.71 4.99
C TYR A 209 -8.76 -8.33 5.91
N THR A 210 -9.28 -9.51 5.56
CA THR A 210 -10.21 -10.24 6.44
C THR A 210 -9.58 -10.52 7.81
N PHE A 211 -8.31 -10.96 7.84
CA PHE A 211 -7.58 -11.19 9.09
C PHE A 211 -7.35 -9.92 9.90
N TYR A 212 -7.07 -8.78 9.26
CA TYR A 212 -7.06 -7.49 9.95
C TYR A 212 -8.43 -7.17 10.54
N GLY A 213 -9.51 -7.31 9.77
CA GLY A 213 -10.86 -7.03 10.25
C GLY A 213 -11.29 -7.89 11.45
N TRP A 214 -10.83 -9.13 11.51
CA TRP A 214 -11.05 -10.04 12.65
C TRP A 214 -10.08 -9.86 13.82
N GLY A 215 -9.13 -8.91 13.73
CA GLY A 215 -8.16 -8.65 14.79
C GLY A 215 -7.00 -9.66 14.87
N TYR A 216 -6.89 -10.61 13.93
CA TYR A 216 -5.76 -11.55 13.87
C TYR A 216 -4.47 -10.91 13.36
N LEU A 217 -4.56 -9.77 12.68
CA LEU A 217 -3.43 -9.06 12.10
C LEU A 217 -3.40 -7.61 12.59
N SER A 218 -2.24 -7.13 13.03
CA SER A 218 -2.06 -5.72 13.35
C SER A 218 -2.14 -4.86 12.08
N PHE A 219 -2.62 -3.62 12.21
CA PHE A 219 -2.74 -2.74 11.05
C PHE A 219 -1.40 -2.45 10.37
N SER A 220 -0.30 -2.36 11.13
CA SER A 220 1.06 -2.17 10.57
C SER A 220 1.47 -3.32 9.65
N ASN A 221 1.24 -4.57 10.09
CA ASN A 221 1.52 -5.75 9.27
C ASN A 221 0.60 -5.79 8.03
N PHE A 222 -0.67 -5.46 8.19
CA PHE A 222 -1.61 -5.35 7.08
C PHE A 222 -1.16 -4.34 6.02
N GLN A 223 -0.79 -3.12 6.42
CA GLN A 223 -0.31 -2.06 5.53
C GLN A 223 0.95 -2.47 4.76
N LEU A 224 1.87 -3.12 5.46
CA LEU A 224 3.12 -3.61 4.87
C LEU A 224 2.87 -4.72 3.83
N ILE A 225 1.94 -5.63 4.09
CA ILE A 225 1.54 -6.64 3.11
C ILE A 225 0.83 -5.96 1.94
N LEU A 226 -0.18 -5.13 2.21
CA LEU A 226 -0.99 -4.46 1.20
C LEU A 226 -0.14 -3.66 0.19
N THR A 227 0.78 -2.82 0.67
CA THR A 227 1.67 -2.02 -0.20
C THR A 227 2.55 -2.88 -1.12
N SER A 228 3.11 -3.96 -0.58
CA SER A 228 3.96 -4.90 -1.34
C SER A 228 3.13 -5.63 -2.41
N VAL A 229 1.93 -6.06 -2.01
CA VAL A 229 0.97 -6.77 -2.85
C VAL A 229 0.47 -5.93 -4.00
N THR A 230 0.00 -4.71 -3.73
CA THR A 230 -0.63 -3.87 -4.75
C THR A 230 0.36 -3.56 -5.87
N SER A 231 1.62 -3.35 -5.54
CA SER A 231 2.71 -3.16 -6.52
C SER A 231 2.89 -4.40 -7.41
N LEU A 232 2.98 -5.59 -6.79
CA LEU A 232 3.12 -6.86 -7.51
C LEU A 232 1.90 -7.15 -8.40
N GLN A 233 0.69 -6.90 -7.90
CA GLN A 233 -0.55 -7.12 -8.62
C GLN A 233 -0.67 -6.19 -9.83
N LEU A 234 -0.37 -4.90 -9.68
CA LEU A 234 -0.35 -3.96 -10.80
C LEU A 234 0.65 -4.40 -11.87
N PHE A 235 1.83 -4.88 -11.47
CA PHE A 235 2.81 -5.45 -12.39
C PHE A 235 2.24 -6.67 -13.13
N LEU A 236 1.65 -7.62 -12.42
CA LEU A 236 1.05 -8.82 -13.02
C LEU A 236 -0.07 -8.46 -14.00
N TYR A 237 -0.98 -7.55 -13.63
CA TYR A 237 -2.03 -7.10 -14.54
C TYR A 237 -1.47 -6.37 -15.77
N THR A 238 -0.38 -5.62 -15.62
CA THR A 238 0.30 -5.00 -16.75
C THR A 238 0.88 -6.06 -17.68
N VAL A 239 1.64 -7.02 -17.15
CA VAL A 239 2.21 -8.13 -17.95
C VAL A 239 1.11 -8.93 -18.65
N LEU A 240 0.01 -9.24 -17.95
CA LEU A 240 -1.13 -9.94 -18.53
C LEU A 240 -1.81 -9.11 -19.63
N TYR A 241 -1.99 -7.81 -19.39
CA TYR A 241 -2.59 -6.91 -20.38
C TYR A 241 -1.74 -6.87 -21.66
N LEU A 242 -0.43 -6.62 -21.52
CA LEU A 242 0.51 -6.49 -22.64
C LEU A 242 0.69 -7.80 -23.43
N ASN A 243 0.55 -8.95 -22.79
CA ASN A 243 0.73 -10.26 -23.43
C ASN A 243 -0.55 -10.80 -24.08
N TYR A 244 -1.72 -10.50 -23.51
CA TYR A 244 -2.95 -11.18 -23.90
C TYR A 244 -3.99 -10.32 -24.58
N PHE A 245 -4.01 -9.00 -24.39
CA PHE A 245 -5.09 -8.20 -24.96
C PHE A 245 -4.95 -8.04 -26.48
N PRO A 246 -6.09 -8.05 -27.20
CA PRO A 246 -6.13 -7.97 -28.65
C PRO A 246 -5.77 -6.58 -29.19
N GLU A 247 -5.91 -5.55 -28.36
CA GLU A 247 -5.56 -4.18 -28.72
C GLU A 247 -4.04 -4.12 -28.95
N PRO A 248 -3.58 -3.68 -30.13
CA PRO A 248 -2.16 -3.53 -30.41
C PRO A 248 -1.62 -2.39 -29.54
N SER A 249 -1.21 -2.73 -28.32
CA SER A 249 -0.34 -1.85 -27.55
C SER A 249 0.98 -1.79 -28.30
N SER A 250 1.44 -0.56 -28.55
CA SER A 250 2.74 -0.37 -29.18
C SER A 250 3.80 -1.11 -28.35
N PHE A 251 4.75 -1.74 -29.03
CA PHE A 251 5.90 -2.38 -28.39
C PHE A 251 6.56 -1.45 -27.35
N MET A 252 6.55 -0.13 -27.63
CA MET A 252 7.02 0.92 -26.73
C MET A 252 6.30 0.94 -25.38
N ILE A 253 4.96 0.92 -25.37
CA ILE A 253 4.18 0.92 -24.12
C ILE A 253 4.50 -0.33 -23.30
N LYS A 254 4.76 -1.47 -23.96
CA LYS A 254 5.12 -2.71 -23.27
C LYS A 254 6.45 -2.59 -22.55
N ILE A 255 7.48 -2.10 -23.23
CA ILE A 255 8.80 -1.88 -22.64
C ILE A 255 8.71 -0.86 -21.52
N VAL A 256 8.12 0.31 -21.77
CA VAL A 256 8.03 1.39 -20.77
C VAL A 256 7.26 0.92 -19.54
N GLY A 257 6.12 0.23 -19.71
CA GLY A 257 5.32 -0.28 -18.61
C GLY A 257 6.07 -1.33 -17.77
N ALA A 258 6.76 -2.28 -18.41
CA ALA A 258 7.53 -3.30 -17.73
C ALA A 258 8.76 -2.73 -17.01
N SER A 259 9.48 -1.80 -17.64
CA SER A 259 10.63 -1.11 -17.03
C SER A 259 10.19 -0.23 -15.85
N LEU A 260 9.11 0.54 -16.01
CA LEU A 260 8.55 1.39 -14.95
C LEU A 260 8.15 0.55 -13.75
N ALA A 261 7.37 -0.52 -13.95
CA ALA A 261 6.95 -1.39 -12.87
C ALA A 261 8.13 -2.04 -12.13
N THR A 262 9.14 -2.51 -12.87
CA THR A 262 10.35 -3.11 -12.27
C THR A 262 11.11 -2.11 -11.41
N VAL A 263 11.37 -0.90 -11.93
CA VAL A 263 12.09 0.15 -11.19
C VAL A 263 11.30 0.58 -9.95
N LEU A 264 9.99 0.75 -10.08
CA LEU A 264 9.10 1.11 -8.99
C LEU A 264 9.06 0.05 -7.88
N ILE A 265 9.00 -1.24 -8.23
CA ILE A 265 9.07 -2.34 -7.25
C ILE A 265 10.43 -2.37 -6.55
N LEU A 266 11.54 -2.24 -7.30
CA LEU A 266 12.88 -2.26 -6.74
C LEU A 266 13.08 -1.10 -5.75
N LEU A 267 12.64 0.10 -6.11
CA LEU A 267 12.71 1.27 -5.22
C LEU A 267 11.81 1.10 -3.98
N CYS A 268 10.64 0.48 -4.09
CA CYS A 268 9.82 0.13 -2.91
C CYS A 268 10.55 -0.83 -1.96
N VAL A 269 11.26 -1.83 -2.48
CA VAL A 269 12.06 -2.77 -1.66
C VAL A 269 13.21 -2.05 -0.98
N VAL A 270 13.97 -1.23 -1.73
CA VAL A 270 15.08 -0.43 -1.18
C VAL A 270 14.58 0.48 -0.06
N ALA A 271 13.49 1.21 -0.29
CA ALA A 271 12.88 2.07 0.70
C ALA A 271 12.53 1.35 2.01
N ARG A 272 12.01 0.12 1.91
CA ARG A 272 11.66 -0.69 3.08
C ARG A 272 12.90 -1.14 3.87
N ILE A 273 13.97 -1.53 3.19
CA ILE A 273 15.24 -1.86 3.83
C ILE A 273 15.84 -0.62 4.50
N SER A 274 15.88 0.50 3.78
CA SER A 274 16.35 1.78 4.31
C SER A 274 15.57 2.18 5.56
N PHE A 275 14.25 2.01 5.58
CA PHE A 275 13.43 2.32 6.75
C PHE A 275 13.87 1.55 8.00
N VAL A 276 14.03 0.22 7.91
CA VAL A 276 14.47 -0.61 9.05
C VAL A 276 15.84 -0.13 9.59
N LEU A 277 16.74 0.23 8.68
CA LEU A 277 18.06 0.76 9.06
C LEU A 277 17.95 2.13 9.75
N ILE A 278 17.08 3.01 9.27
CA ILE A 278 16.87 4.35 9.84
C ILE A 278 16.24 4.27 11.22
N GLU A 279 15.24 3.41 11.41
CA GLU A 279 14.63 3.21 12.73
C GLU A 279 15.66 2.74 13.75
N ARG A 280 16.48 1.75 13.36
CA ARG A 280 17.57 1.24 14.19
C ARG A 280 18.59 2.33 14.50
N HIS A 281 18.98 3.13 13.51
CA HIS A 281 19.94 4.21 13.71
C HIS A 281 19.42 5.29 14.67
N TYR A 282 18.14 5.66 14.54
CA TYR A 282 17.50 6.60 15.46
C TYR A 282 17.51 6.08 16.89
N ASP A 283 17.11 4.82 17.09
CA ASP A 283 17.08 4.22 18.42
C ASP A 283 18.50 4.07 19.01
N GLU A 284 19.49 3.71 18.20
CA GLU A 284 20.90 3.66 18.64
C GLU A 284 21.45 5.04 19.02
N ALA A 285 21.11 6.09 18.26
CA ALA A 285 21.50 7.45 18.58
C ALA A 285 20.90 7.92 19.91
N ARG A 286 19.59 7.68 20.12
CA ARG A 286 18.91 8.04 21.38
C ARG A 286 19.39 7.22 22.56
N LYS A 287 19.74 5.94 22.35
CA LYS A 287 20.37 5.12 23.41
C LYS A 287 21.71 5.69 23.88
N LYS A 288 22.59 6.08 22.95
CA LYS A 288 23.89 6.71 23.30
C LYS A 288 23.72 8.03 24.05
N GLU A 289 22.71 8.82 23.68
CA GLU A 289 22.37 10.07 24.37
C GLU A 289 21.88 9.80 25.80
N ILE A 290 21.03 8.79 25.99
CA ILE A 290 20.54 8.36 27.30
C ILE A 290 21.67 7.78 28.16
N GLU A 291 22.61 7.03 27.58
CA GLU A 291 23.80 6.53 28.28
C GLU A 291 24.67 7.69 28.78
N ASN A 292 24.92 8.69 27.94
CA ASN A 292 25.65 9.89 28.36
C ASN A 292 24.91 10.63 29.49
N LEU A 293 23.58 10.78 29.38
CA LEU A 293 22.77 11.39 30.44
C LEU A 293 22.84 10.59 31.74
N ARG A 294 22.79 9.26 31.66
CA ARG A 294 22.92 8.36 32.81
C ARG A 294 24.25 8.57 33.54
N GLU A 295 25.36 8.67 32.81
CA GLU A 295 26.66 8.97 33.40
C GLU A 295 26.71 10.37 34.00
N ASN A 296 26.09 11.37 33.37
CA ASN A 296 26.00 12.72 33.94
C ASN A 296 25.17 12.78 35.23
N LEU A 297 24.10 11.99 35.32
CA LEU A 297 23.30 11.86 36.54
C LEU A 297 24.14 11.29 37.70
N LYS A 298 24.94 10.26 37.44
CA LYS A 298 25.87 9.68 38.44
C LYS A 298 26.92 10.68 38.93
N LEU A 299 27.34 11.60 38.07
CA LEU A 299 28.31 12.65 38.40
C LEU A 299 27.67 13.88 39.07
N GLY A 300 26.37 13.84 39.40
CA GLY A 300 25.65 14.99 39.96
C GLY A 300 25.44 16.14 38.97
N ARG A 301 25.65 15.91 37.67
CA ARG A 301 25.48 16.90 36.58
C ARG A 301 24.12 16.76 35.89
N GLY A 302 23.09 16.34 36.62
CA GLY A 302 21.76 16.06 36.09
C GLY A 302 21.01 17.26 35.48
N HIS A 303 21.52 18.48 35.68
CA HIS A 303 20.92 19.71 35.15
C HIS A 303 21.21 19.95 33.66
N ILE A 304 22.18 19.23 33.07
CA ILE A 304 22.53 19.38 31.65
C ILE A 304 21.72 18.37 30.83
N LEU A 305 20.54 18.80 30.38
CA LEU A 305 19.73 18.01 29.44
C LEU A 305 20.21 18.25 28.01
N PRO A 306 20.24 17.21 27.17
CA PRO A 306 20.41 17.38 25.73
C PRO A 306 19.35 18.30 25.13
N LYS A 307 19.70 18.98 24.02
CA LYS A 307 18.85 20.00 23.39
C LYS A 307 17.49 19.48 22.90
N ASP A 308 17.41 18.20 22.56
CA ASP A 308 16.22 17.55 21.99
C ASP A 308 15.30 16.93 23.06
N VAL A 309 15.65 17.03 24.35
CA VAL A 309 14.88 16.44 25.44
C VAL A 309 13.80 17.40 25.91
N LEU A 310 12.54 16.96 25.85
CA LEU A 310 11.39 17.72 26.35
C LEU A 310 11.33 17.69 27.88
N TYR A 311 11.54 16.52 28.47
CA TYR A 311 11.52 16.35 29.92
C TYR A 311 12.35 15.14 30.35
N LEU A 312 12.76 15.19 31.61
CA LEU A 312 13.32 14.08 32.36
C LEU A 312 12.59 14.02 33.70
N ILE A 313 11.89 12.93 33.99
CA ILE A 313 11.21 12.71 35.26
C ILE A 313 11.79 11.46 35.93
N SER A 314 11.91 11.49 37.26
CA SER A 314 12.35 10.35 38.06
C SER A 314 11.18 9.82 38.88
N SER A 315 10.97 8.51 38.88
CA SER A 315 10.09 7.82 39.82
C SER A 315 10.92 7.00 40.81
N SER A 316 10.64 7.17 42.10
CA SER A 316 11.16 6.31 43.17
C SER A 316 10.38 5.00 43.29
N ASP A 317 9.21 4.92 42.66
CA ASP A 317 8.27 3.82 42.84
C ASP A 317 8.41 2.81 41.69
N GLN A 318 9.12 1.72 41.97
CA GLN A 318 9.29 0.60 41.01
C GLN A 318 7.97 -0.17 40.78
N SER A 319 6.95 0.04 41.62
CA SER A 319 5.70 -0.72 41.57
C SER A 319 4.67 -0.19 40.55
N ASN A 320 4.77 1.08 40.15
CA ASN A 320 3.77 1.77 39.34
C ASN A 320 4.09 1.87 37.84
N THR A 321 5.32 1.55 37.41
CA THR A 321 5.60 1.37 35.98
C THR A 321 5.08 0.00 35.55
N SER A 322 3.89 0.00 34.97
CA SER A 322 3.23 -1.15 34.37
C SER A 322 4.21 -1.85 33.43
N ARG A 323 4.78 -2.96 33.92
CA ARG A 323 5.65 -3.88 33.20
C ARG A 323 4.97 -4.28 31.89
N SER A 324 5.45 -3.75 30.77
CA SER A 324 5.25 -4.40 29.48
C SER A 324 6.23 -5.58 29.42
N ASP A 325 5.69 -6.77 29.32
CA ASP A 325 6.33 -8.07 29.18
C ASP A 325 7.68 -8.06 28.41
N SER A 326 8.78 -8.15 29.14
CA SER A 326 10.02 -8.74 28.63
C SER A 326 10.69 -9.52 29.75
N SER A 327 10.46 -10.83 29.73
CA SER A 327 10.96 -11.83 30.67
C SER A 327 12.42 -12.22 30.39
N ASP A 328 13.32 -11.25 30.24
CA ASP A 328 14.76 -11.50 30.30
C ASP A 328 15.30 -10.84 31.56
N GLY A 329 15.11 -11.55 32.68
CA GLY A 329 15.67 -11.18 33.96
C GLY A 329 17.19 -11.32 33.92
N ASN A 330 17.89 -10.19 33.70
CA ASN A 330 19.16 -9.85 34.36
C ASN A 330 19.73 -8.48 33.95
N ASP A 331 19.22 -7.80 32.92
CA ASP A 331 19.71 -6.47 32.55
C ASP A 331 19.01 -5.33 33.29
N ILE A 332 19.32 -5.20 34.58
CA ILE A 332 18.91 -4.08 35.46
C ILE A 332 19.39 -2.71 34.90
N GLY A 333 20.30 -2.71 33.92
CA GLY A 333 20.80 -1.51 33.23
C GLY A 333 20.24 -1.24 31.82
N SER A 334 19.30 -2.04 31.29
CA SER A 334 18.85 -1.87 29.91
C SER A 334 17.96 -0.62 29.72
N ILE A 335 18.19 0.10 28.62
CA ILE A 335 17.29 1.17 28.15
C ILE A 335 16.09 0.49 27.48
N SER A 336 14.88 0.94 27.82
CA SER A 336 13.66 0.37 27.25
C SER A 336 13.61 0.48 25.72
N LYS A 337 12.71 -0.29 25.11
CA LYS A 337 12.31 -0.01 23.73
C LYS A 337 11.61 1.35 23.65
N ARG A 338 11.61 1.92 22.45
CA ARG A 338 10.94 3.17 22.13
C ARG A 338 9.43 3.05 22.40
N MET A 339 8.90 3.95 23.22
CA MET A 339 7.47 4.05 23.52
C MET A 339 6.91 5.39 23.04
N TYR A 340 5.59 5.47 22.93
CA TYR A 340 4.91 6.66 22.41
C TYR A 340 3.78 7.08 23.33
N ARG A 341 3.52 8.38 23.42
CA ARG A 341 2.31 8.90 24.06
C ARG A 341 1.90 10.24 23.46
N THR A 342 0.64 10.57 23.62
CA THR A 342 0.09 11.89 23.28
C THR A 342 -0.23 12.60 24.58
N LEU A 343 0.31 13.81 24.77
CA LEU A 343 -0.07 14.69 25.87
C LEU A 343 -1.08 15.72 25.37
N SER A 344 -2.27 15.69 25.93
CA SER A 344 -3.30 16.71 25.74
C SER A 344 -3.14 17.74 26.84
N LEU A 345 -2.52 18.88 26.53
CA LEU A 345 -2.52 20.03 27.43
C LEU A 345 -3.85 20.78 27.28
N PRO A 346 -4.52 21.18 28.38
CA PRO A 346 -5.70 22.04 28.28
C PRO A 346 -5.34 23.30 27.48
N GLU A 347 -6.16 23.61 26.47
CA GLU A 347 -6.02 24.72 25.51
C GLU A 347 -4.96 24.59 24.39
N ASN A 348 -4.14 23.52 24.35
CA ASN A 348 -3.07 23.37 23.37
C ASN A 348 -3.27 22.20 22.39
N LYS A 349 -2.62 22.29 21.23
CA LYS A 349 -2.55 21.19 20.25
C LYS A 349 -1.93 19.95 20.90
N PRO A 350 -2.37 18.73 20.55
CA PRO A 350 -1.80 17.50 21.10
C PRO A 350 -0.29 17.46 20.86
N VAL A 351 0.48 17.16 21.90
CA VAL A 351 1.94 17.00 21.82
C VAL A 351 2.25 15.52 21.74
N TYR A 352 2.84 15.11 20.62
CA TYR A 352 3.25 13.73 20.38
C TYR A 352 4.67 13.51 20.91
N ILE A 353 4.85 12.47 21.72
CA ILE A 353 6.10 12.24 22.46
C ILE A 353 6.60 10.82 22.22
N ILE A 354 7.90 10.72 21.98
CA ILE A 354 8.65 9.47 22.04
C ILE A 354 9.34 9.43 23.40
N TRP A 355 9.20 8.33 24.14
CA TRP A 355 9.83 8.23 25.44
C TRP A 355 10.52 6.89 25.64
N TYR A 356 11.52 6.92 26.53
CA TYR A 356 12.31 5.78 26.94
C TYR A 356 12.39 5.78 28.47
N THR A 357 12.55 4.60 29.06
CA THR A 357 12.86 4.44 30.48
C THR A 357 14.24 3.81 30.65
N PHE A 358 14.89 4.21 31.74
CA PHE A 358 16.16 3.64 32.15
C PHE A 358 16.33 3.71 33.67
N ASN A 359 17.16 2.83 34.22
CA ASN A 359 17.49 2.84 35.65
C ASN A 359 18.84 3.55 35.87
N SER A 360 18.91 4.42 36.88
CA SER A 360 20.16 4.97 37.40
C SER A 360 20.05 5.14 38.91
N GLU A 361 21.04 4.65 39.66
CA GLU A 361 21.11 4.80 41.13
C GLU A 361 19.85 4.31 41.87
N GLY A 362 19.23 3.22 41.39
CA GLY A 362 18.03 2.64 41.99
C GLY A 362 16.73 3.40 41.69
N ARG A 363 16.77 4.46 40.87
CA ARG A 363 15.59 5.21 40.41
C ARG A 363 15.32 4.93 38.94
N ILE A 364 14.04 4.89 38.58
CA ILE A 364 13.62 4.80 37.17
C ILE A 364 13.45 6.22 36.65
N TYR A 365 14.16 6.52 35.57
CA TYR A 365 14.03 7.77 34.83
C TYR A 365 13.22 7.53 33.57
N GLU A 366 12.32 8.45 33.29
CA GLU A 366 11.62 8.56 32.02
C GLU A 366 12.10 9.82 31.31
N ILE A 367 12.54 9.65 30.07
CA ILE A 367 13.01 10.73 29.21
C ILE A 367 12.14 10.83 27.98
N GLY A 368 11.64 12.04 27.71
CA GLY A 368 10.76 12.32 26.57
C GLY A 368 11.43 13.18 25.51
N TYR A 369 11.22 12.81 24.26
CA TYR A 369 11.64 13.51 23.05
C TYR A 369 10.41 13.93 22.24
N PRO A 370 10.45 15.08 21.54
CA PRO A 370 9.37 15.48 20.66
C PRO A 370 9.30 14.54 19.46
N TYR A 371 8.13 13.95 19.19
CA TYR A 371 7.94 13.10 18.01
C TYR A 371 8.22 13.83 16.69
N GLU A 372 8.09 15.17 16.68
CA GLU A 372 8.43 16.00 15.52
C GLU A 372 9.90 15.87 15.07
N SER A 373 10.84 15.62 15.99
CA SER A 373 12.25 15.40 15.62
C SER A 373 12.41 14.11 14.81
N TYR A 374 11.79 13.02 15.29
CA TYR A 374 11.76 11.75 14.58
C TYR A 374 11.03 11.86 13.23
N SER A 375 9.86 12.51 13.21
CA SER A 375 9.07 12.61 11.99
C SER A 375 9.74 13.46 10.91
N LYS A 376 10.46 14.53 11.28
CA LYS A 376 11.28 15.32 10.35
C LYS A 376 12.41 14.51 9.75
N MET A 377 13.07 13.67 10.53
CA MET A 377 14.11 12.77 10.03
C MET A 377 13.55 11.79 8.99
N ILE A 378 12.42 11.13 9.31
CA ILE A 378 11.73 10.23 8.37
C ILE A 378 11.31 10.98 7.11
N HIS A 379 10.66 12.14 7.28
CA HIS A 379 10.20 12.97 6.17
C HIS A 379 11.33 13.38 5.23
N SER A 380 12.47 13.83 5.77
CA SER A 380 13.63 14.23 4.97
C SER A 380 14.12 13.09 4.08
N ILE A 381 14.23 11.88 4.63
CA ILE A 381 14.73 10.73 3.89
C ILE A 381 13.71 10.25 2.87
N VAL A 382 12.44 10.13 3.28
CA VAL A 382 11.36 9.71 2.38
C VAL A 382 11.18 10.71 1.23
N SER A 383 11.35 12.01 1.47
CA SER A 383 11.29 13.03 0.42
C SER A 383 12.36 12.83 -0.66
N VAL A 384 13.58 12.46 -0.27
CA VAL A 384 14.66 12.14 -1.24
C VAL A 384 14.27 10.92 -2.07
N ILE A 385 13.77 9.85 -1.44
CA ILE A 385 13.34 8.65 -2.17
C ILE A 385 12.14 8.95 -3.09
N ALA A 386 11.18 9.75 -2.63
CA ALA A 386 10.04 10.19 -3.42
C ALA A 386 10.48 11.01 -4.64
N LEU A 387 11.47 11.90 -4.48
CA LEU A 387 12.06 12.67 -5.58
C LEU A 387 12.75 11.75 -6.60
N ILE A 388 13.51 10.75 -6.14
CA ILE A 388 14.13 9.74 -7.02
C ILE A 388 13.05 8.98 -7.78
N LEU A 389 12.01 8.50 -7.10
CA LEU A 389 10.87 7.79 -7.72
C LEU A 389 10.18 8.62 -8.81
N LEU A 390 9.86 9.87 -8.51
CA LEU A 390 9.24 10.79 -9.47
C LEU A 390 10.16 11.05 -10.66
N SER A 391 11.43 11.33 -10.40
CA SER A 391 12.43 11.60 -11.46
C SER A 391 12.64 10.39 -12.36
N SER A 392 12.80 9.19 -11.80
CA SER A 392 12.90 7.94 -12.56
C SER A 392 11.64 7.66 -13.36
N SER A 393 10.46 7.92 -12.79
CA SER A 393 9.19 7.72 -13.49
C SER A 393 9.03 8.68 -14.68
N ILE A 394 9.34 9.96 -14.48
CA ILE A 394 9.32 10.98 -15.54
C ILE A 394 10.31 10.60 -16.64
N PHE A 395 11.52 10.19 -16.27
CA PHE A 395 12.55 9.73 -17.21
C PHE A 395 12.06 8.53 -18.03
N LEU A 396 11.50 7.50 -17.39
CA LEU A 396 11.01 6.31 -18.09
C LEU A 396 9.80 6.60 -18.98
N ILE A 397 8.91 7.50 -18.58
CA ILE A 397 7.71 7.84 -19.35
C ILE A 397 8.02 8.75 -20.54
N LEU A 398 8.95 9.70 -20.37
CA LEU A 398 9.25 10.73 -21.39
C LEU A 398 10.53 10.43 -22.19
N ALA A 399 11.64 10.14 -21.51
CA ALA A 399 12.94 10.00 -22.14
C ALA A 399 13.11 8.64 -22.83
N LEU A 400 12.66 7.54 -22.20
CA LEU A 400 12.84 6.20 -22.76
C LEU A 400 12.18 6.04 -24.16
N PRO A 401 10.92 6.47 -24.37
CA PRO A 401 10.34 6.43 -25.71
C PRO A 401 11.13 7.25 -26.72
N TYR A 402 11.57 8.45 -26.33
CA TYR A 402 12.32 9.34 -27.21
C TYR A 402 13.66 8.72 -27.65
N LEU A 403 14.41 8.15 -26.70
CA LEU A 403 15.70 7.50 -26.98
C LEU A 403 15.56 6.31 -27.93
N ILE A 404 14.54 5.46 -27.72
CA ILE A 404 14.29 4.32 -28.62
C ILE A 404 13.89 4.79 -30.03
N HIS A 405 13.01 5.79 -30.14
CA HIS A 405 12.63 6.33 -31.46
C HIS A 405 13.79 7.02 -32.18
N LYS A 406 14.70 7.66 -31.45
CA LYS A 406 15.90 8.25 -32.04
C LYS A 406 16.85 7.16 -32.55
N GLY A 407 17.18 6.17 -31.72
CA GLY A 407 18.06 5.06 -32.12
C GLY A 407 17.54 4.26 -33.31
N LEU A 408 16.22 4.03 -33.40
CA LEU A 408 15.61 3.37 -34.56
C LEU A 408 15.73 4.21 -35.85
N ARG A 409 15.61 5.54 -35.78
CA ARG A 409 15.79 6.43 -36.93
C ARG A 409 17.23 6.47 -37.41
N ASP A 410 18.19 6.51 -36.48
CA ASP A 410 19.61 6.52 -36.80
C ASP A 410 20.02 5.21 -37.52
N LEU A 411 19.47 4.06 -37.08
CA LEU A 411 19.68 2.75 -37.74
C LEU A 411 19.07 2.68 -39.16
N GLN A 412 17.90 3.29 -39.37
CA GLN A 412 17.29 3.36 -40.70
C GLN A 412 18.13 4.21 -41.66
N THR A 413 18.67 5.33 -41.17
CA THR A 413 19.52 6.23 -41.97
C THR A 413 20.82 5.54 -42.39
N TYR A 414 21.43 4.75 -41.48
CA TYR A 414 22.64 3.99 -41.81
C TYR A 414 22.39 2.92 -42.88
N ARG A 415 21.24 2.24 -42.85
CA ARG A 415 20.84 1.27 -43.88
C ARG A 415 20.53 1.87 -45.25
N SER A 416 20.24 3.16 -45.33
CA SER A 416 20.04 3.84 -46.63
C SER A 416 21.32 4.33 -47.28
N ILE A 417 22.45 4.31 -46.54
CA ILE A 417 23.77 4.75 -47.02
C ILE A 417 24.62 3.55 -47.50
N LEU A 418 24.30 2.34 -47.03
CA LEU A 418 24.82 1.06 -47.53
C LEU A 418 23.95 0.54 -48.67
#